data_AF-A0A2S9G8D5-F1
#
_entry.id   AF-A0A2S9G8D5-F1
#
_cell.length_a   1.000
_cell.length_b   1.000
_cell.length_c   1.000
_cell.angle_alpha   90.00
_cell.angle_beta   90.00
_cell.angle_gamma   90.00
#
_symmetry.space_group_name_H-M   'P 1'
#
loop_
_entity.id
_entity.type
_entity.pdbx_description
1 polymer ?
#
loop_
_entity_poly.entity_id
_entity_poly.type
_entity_poly.pdbx_seq_one_letter_code
_entity_poly.pdbx_strand_id
1 'polypeptide(L)'
;LLVLFGIGLTGSAVGPALQTRLMDVAHDAQTLAAALNHSALNIGNATGAWVGGLVIAAGYGYTAPAAAGSLLALAGIAVLTVSVL
;
A
#
# COMPACT_ATOMS: atom_id res chain seq x y z
N LEU A 1 15.49 14.66 -4.03
CA LEU A 1 16.15 13.65 -3.16
C LEU A 1 15.38 13.40 -1.87
N LEU A 2 15.08 14.42 -1.05
CA LEU A 2 14.32 14.25 0.20
C LEU A 2 12.94 13.58 -0.01
N VAL A 3 12.18 13.99 -1.03
CA VAL A 3 10.87 13.38 -1.34
C VAL A 3 11.01 11.91 -1.74
N LEU A 4 11.94 11.60 -2.64
CA LEU A 4 12.23 10.22 -3.06
C LEU A 4 12.70 9.34 -1.89
N PHE A 5 13.56 9.89 -1.03
CA PHE A 5 13.98 9.23 0.20
C PHE A 5 12.79 8.98 1.12
N GLY A 6 11.91 9.96 1.30
CA GLY A 6 10.69 9.83 2.10
C GLY A 6 9.75 8.74 1.58
N ILE A 7 9.56 8.65 0.25
CA ILE A 7 8.76 7.60 -0.39
C ILE A 7 9.38 6.22 -0.12
N GLY A 8 10.69 6.07 -0.30
CA GLY A 8 11.38 4.80 -0.03
C GLY A 8 11.29 4.41 1.44
N LEU A 9 11.55 5.34 2.35
CA LEU A 9 11.49 5.14 3.78
C LEU A 9 10.10 4.66 4.23
N THR A 10 9.05 5.37 3.82
CA THR A 10 7.68 5.02 4.21
C THR A 10 7.23 3.71 3.56
N GLY A 11 7.52 3.50 2.28
CA GLY A 11 7.18 2.26 1.57
C GLY A 11 7.83 1.02 2.20
N SER A 12 9.09 1.12 2.60
CA SER A 12 9.81 0.02 3.25
C SER A 12 9.39 -0.22 4.71
N ALA A 13 8.95 0.82 5.43
CA ALA A 13 8.55 0.69 6.83
C ALA A 13 7.16 0.06 7.02
N VAL A 14 6.22 0.30 6.09
CA VAL A 14 4.82 -0.14 6.22
C VAL A 14 4.68 -1.67 6.18
N GLY A 15 5.40 -2.35 5.29
CA GLY A 15 5.28 -3.81 5.11
C GLY A 15 5.56 -4.61 6.40
N PRO A 16 6.73 -4.45 7.03
CA PRO A 16 7.05 -5.10 8.30
C PRO A 16 6.12 -4.68 9.45
N ALA A 17 5.74 -3.40 9.53
CA ALA A 17 4.85 -2.92 10.59
C ALA A 17 3.45 -3.57 10.53
N LEU A 18 2.87 -3.67 9.33
CA LEU A 18 1.60 -4.37 9.13
C LEU A 18 1.73 -5.88 9.41
N GLN A 19 2.85 -6.48 8.98
CA GLN A 19 3.13 -7.88 9.27
C GLN A 19 3.13 -8.15 10.77
N THR A 20 3.91 -7.40 11.56
CA THR A 20 3.96 -7.59 13.03
C THR A 20 2.58 -7.44 13.65
N ARG A 21 1.84 -6.38 13.30
CA ARG A 21 0.48 -6.14 13.81
C ARG A 21 -0.46 -7.32 13.51
N LEU A 22 -0.42 -7.87 12.31
CA LEU A 22 -1.23 -9.02 11.92
C LEU A 22 -0.85 -10.27 12.72
N MET A 23 0.43 -10.48 12.99
CA MET A 23 0.89 -11.63 13.79
C MET A 23 0.44 -11.53 15.25
N ASP A 24 0.38 -10.32 15.80
CA ASP A 24 -0.06 -10.08 17.17
C ASP A 24 -1.56 -10.39 17.36
N VAL A 25 -2.39 -10.17 16.33
CA VAL A 25 -3.84 -10.42 16.39
C VAL A 25 -4.27 -11.82 15.91
N ALA A 26 -3.42 -12.50 15.12
CA ALA A 26 -3.78 -13.76 14.46
C ALA A 26 -3.71 -15.01 15.36
N HIS A 27 -3.19 -14.91 16.60
CA HIS A 27 -3.04 -16.03 17.54
C HIS A 27 -2.43 -17.27 16.87
N ASP A 28 -3.16 -18.38 16.77
CA ASP A 28 -2.69 -19.64 16.16
C ASP A 28 -2.58 -19.59 14.62
N ALA A 29 -3.19 -18.60 13.97
CA ALA A 29 -3.29 -18.48 12.51
C ALA A 29 -2.20 -17.58 11.89
N GLN A 30 -1.05 -17.47 12.55
CA GLN A 30 0.07 -16.60 12.14
C GLN A 30 0.57 -16.85 10.71
N THR A 31 0.67 -18.11 10.28
CA THR A 31 1.10 -18.45 8.91
C THR A 31 0.11 -17.97 7.85
N LEU A 32 -1.20 -18.11 8.13
CA LEU A 32 -2.26 -17.59 7.28
C LEU A 32 -2.23 -16.05 7.24
N ALA A 33 -2.00 -15.40 8.39
CA ALA A 33 -1.90 -13.94 8.47
C ALA A 33 -0.72 -13.39 7.65
N ALA A 34 0.44 -14.03 7.70
CA ALA A 34 1.59 -13.68 6.86
C ALA A 34 1.30 -13.87 5.36
N ALA A 35 0.68 -14.99 4.98
CA ALA A 35 0.29 -15.23 3.59
C ALA A 35 -0.71 -14.17 3.08
N LEU A 36 -1.70 -13.80 3.90
CA LEU A 36 -2.67 -12.74 3.58
C LEU A 36 -2.00 -11.37 3.44
N ASN A 37 -1.02 -11.04 4.29
CA ASN A 37 -0.28 -9.79 4.19
C ASN A 37 0.48 -9.69 2.86
N HIS A 38 1.24 -10.73 2.49
CA HIS A 38 1.93 -10.79 1.20
C HIS A 38 0.95 -10.72 0.00
N SER A 39 -0.18 -11.42 0.09
CA SER A 39 -1.23 -11.37 -0.94
C SER A 39 -1.80 -9.96 -1.10
N ALA A 40 -2.11 -9.29 0.00
CA ALA A 40 -2.61 -7.91 0.00
C ALA A 40 -1.61 -6.93 -0.64
N LEU A 41 -0.31 -7.06 -0.36
CA LEU A 41 0.73 -6.24 -1.00
C LEU A 41 0.82 -6.50 -2.51
N ASN A 42 0.67 -7.74 -2.96
CA ASN A 42 0.64 -8.07 -4.38
C ASN A 42 -0.60 -7.49 -5.09
N ILE A 43 -1.78 -7.57 -4.45
CA ILE A 43 -3.00 -6.91 -4.95
C ILE A 43 -2.77 -5.40 -5.04
N GLY A 44 -2.21 -4.79 -4.01
CA GLY A 44 -1.86 -3.37 -4.00
C GLY A 44 -0.95 -2.97 -5.16
N ASN A 45 0.11 -3.74 -5.43
CA ASN A 45 1.02 -3.51 -6.56
C ASN A 45 0.30 -3.64 -7.92
N ALA A 46 -0.52 -4.67 -8.09
CA ALA A 46 -1.28 -4.89 -9.32
C ALA A 46 -2.31 -3.77 -9.56
N THR A 47 -3.09 -3.42 -8.54
CA THR A 47 -4.07 -2.33 -8.61
C THR A 47 -3.40 -0.98 -8.84
N GLY A 48 -2.27 -0.71 -8.18
CA GLY A 48 -1.49 0.51 -8.39
C GLY A 48 -0.96 0.64 -9.82
N ALA A 49 -0.38 -0.43 -10.37
CA ALA A 49 0.07 -0.48 -11.75
C ALA A 49 -1.09 -0.31 -12.75
N TRP A 50 -2.22 -0.97 -12.50
CA TRP A 50 -3.41 -0.86 -13.33
C TRP A 50 -3.98 0.57 -13.34
N VAL A 51 -4.18 1.18 -12.16
CA VAL A 51 -4.66 2.56 -12.04
C VAL A 51 -3.67 3.54 -12.68
N GLY A 52 -2.37 3.38 -12.45
CA GLY A 52 -1.34 4.20 -13.10
C GLY A 52 -1.40 4.08 -14.63
N GLY A 53 -1.58 2.87 -15.14
CA GLY A 53 -1.77 2.61 -16.57
C GLY A 53 -3.02 3.29 -17.13
N LEU A 54 -4.15 3.24 -16.41
CA LEU A 54 -5.39 3.93 -16.81
C LEU A 54 -5.21 5.45 -16.86
N VAL A 55 -4.52 6.04 -15.89
CA VAL A 55 -4.24 7.48 -15.85
C VAL A 55 -3.39 7.92 -17.05
N ILE A 56 -2.37 7.13 -17.40
CA ILE A 56 -1.54 7.40 -18.58
C ILE A 56 -2.36 7.21 -19.86
N ALA A 57 -3.12 6.13 -19.97
CA ALA A 57 -3.97 5.82 -21.13
C ALA A 57 -5.05 6.88 -21.37
N ALA A 58 -5.54 7.52 -20.30
CA ALA A 58 -6.48 8.64 -20.38
C ALA A 58 -5.84 9.97 -20.85
N GLY A 59 -4.53 10.01 -21.08
CA GLY A 59 -3.85 11.17 -21.66
C GLY A 59 -3.37 12.23 -20.64
N TYR A 60 -3.45 11.96 -19.34
CA TYR A 60 -3.05 12.92 -18.29
C TYR A 60 -1.52 13.09 -18.12
N GLY A 61 -0.72 12.33 -18.87
CA GLY A 61 0.74 12.39 -18.85
C GLY A 61 1.41 11.55 -17.75
N TYR A 62 2.74 11.56 -17.73
CA TYR A 62 3.55 10.65 -16.89
C TYR A 62 3.66 11.05 -15.41
N THR A 63 3.32 12.29 -15.06
CA THR A 63 3.36 12.77 -13.66
C THR A 63 2.03 12.54 -12.94
N ALA A 64 0.91 12.47 -13.67
CA ALA A 64 -0.43 12.28 -13.10
C ALA A 64 -0.62 10.99 -12.26
N PRO A 65 0.03 9.85 -12.57
CA PRO A 65 -0.04 8.67 -11.71
C PRO A 65 0.42 8.91 -10.27
N ALA A 66 1.33 9.86 -10.03
CA ALA A 66 1.76 10.21 -8.67
C ALA A 66 0.61 10.81 -7.84
N ALA A 67 -0.25 11.63 -8.46
CA ALA A 67 -1.43 12.18 -7.80
C ALA A 67 -2.47 11.10 -7.50
N ALA A 68 -2.73 10.21 -8.47
CA ALA A 68 -3.64 9.07 -8.27
C ALA A 68 -3.14 8.12 -7.16
N GLY A 69 -1.84 7.80 -7.15
CA GLY A 69 -1.21 7.01 -6.09
C GLY A 69 -1.31 7.67 -4.72
N SER A 70 -1.19 9.00 -4.66
CA SER A 70 -1.36 9.75 -3.40
C SER A 70 -2.80 9.63 -2.85
N LEU A 71 -3.81 9.68 -3.72
CA LEU A 71 -5.21 9.46 -3.31
C LEU A 71 -5.45 8.02 -2.81
N LEU A 72 -4.87 7.03 -3.49
CA LEU A 72 -4.93 5.63 -3.03
C LEU A 72 -4.25 5.45 -1.66
N ALA A 73 -3.12 6.11 -1.43
CA ALA A 73 -2.44 6.08 -0.14
C ALA A 73 -3.30 6.70 0.97
N LEU A 74 -3.96 7.83 0.71
CA LEU A 74 -4.90 8.45 1.66
C LEU A 74 -6.10 7.53 1.98
N ALA A 75 -6.65 6.85 0.98
CA ALA A 75 -7.70 5.86 1.20
C ALA A 75 -7.22 4.69 2.07
N GLY A 76 -5.99 4.20 1.84
CA GLY A 76 -5.37 3.17 2.67
C GLY A 76 -5.17 3.62 4.13
N ILE A 77 -4.76 4.88 4.35
CA ILE A 77 -4.66 5.46 5.69
C ILE A 77 -6.03 5.52 6.37
N ALA A 78 -7.09 5.93 5.66
CA ALA A 78 -8.43 5.96 6.22
C ALA A 78 -8.91 4.55 6.66
N VAL A 79 -8.67 3.54 5.83
CA VAL A 79 -8.96 2.14 6.18
C VAL A 79 -8.17 1.70 7.40
N LEU A 80 -6.88 2.02 7.46
CA LEU A 80 -6.03 1.72 8.62
C LEU A 80 -6.55 2.40 9.88
N THR A 81 -6.90 3.69 9.82
CA THR A 81 -7.46 4.43 10.96
C THR A 81 -8.73 3.76 11.47
N VAL A 82 -9.67 3.41 10.59
CA VAL A 82 -10.89 2.68 10.97
C VAL A 82 -10.58 1.31 11.58
N SER A 83 -9.54 0.61 11.10
CA SER A 83 -9.12 -0.69 11.64
C SER A 83 -8.40 -0.60 13.00
N VAL A 84 -7.93 0.58 13.39
CA VAL A 84 -7.20 0.80 14.67
C VAL A 84 -8.13 1.33 15.76
N LEU A 85 -9.24 1.96 15.38
CA LEU A 85 -10.33 2.32 16.29
C LEU A 85 -11.08 1.08 16.79
#